data_AF-A0A3P7IVQ5-F1
#
_entry.id   AF-A0A3P7IVQ5-F1
#
_cell.length_a   1.000
_cell.length_b   1.000
_cell.length_c   1.000
_cell.angle_alpha   90.00
_cell.angle_beta   90.00
_cell.angle_gamma   90.00
#
_symmetry.space_group_name_H-M   'P 1'
#
loop_
_entity.id
_entity.type
_entity.pdbx_description
1 polymer ?
#
loop_
_entity_poly.entity_id
_entity_poly.type
_entity_poly.pdbx_seq_one_letter_code
_entity_poly.pdbx_strand_id
1 'polypeptide(L)' 'MPEHKAEPLEEGVDQLTQWRERCADHVENLKAALEECNDRVNGRSNTEESCHQEMMDYVHHLDECAMPKAFKALK' A
#
# COMPACT_ATOMS: atom_id res chain seq x y z
N MET A 1 9.59 -15.70 -0.55
CA MET A 1 9.33 -14.27 -0.82
C MET A 1 9.81 -14.03 -2.23
N PRO A 2 8.97 -13.56 -3.17
CA PRO A 2 9.45 -13.26 -4.52
C PRO A 2 10.52 -12.16 -4.42
N GLU A 3 11.61 -12.32 -5.16
CA GLU A 3 12.66 -11.31 -5.24
C GLU A 3 12.11 -10.11 -6.00
N HIS A 4 11.85 -9.00 -5.29
CA HIS A 4 11.52 -7.71 -5.89
C HIS A 4 12.57 -7.35 -6.93
N LYS A 5 12.11 -6.97 -8.14
CA LYS A 5 12.96 -6.58 -9.29
C LYS A 5 14.17 -5.75 -8.83
N ALA A 6 15.36 -6.19 -9.22
CA ALA A 6 16.66 -5.59 -8.94
C ALA A 6 16.89 -4.23 -9.64
N GLU A 7 15.82 -3.48 -9.90
CA GLU A 7 15.93 -2.14 -10.46
C GLU A 7 16.45 -1.21 -9.35
N PRO A 8 17.53 -0.45 -9.59
CA PRO A 8 18.04 0.49 -8.62
C PRO A 8 16.97 1.53 -8.26
N LEU A 9 17.00 2.02 -7.02
CA LEU A 9 16.13 3.12 -6.60
C LEU A 9 16.60 4.42 -7.26
N GLU A 10 15.65 5.26 -7.66
CA GLU A 10 15.94 6.59 -8.19
C GLU A 10 16.48 7.49 -7.08
N GLU A 11 17.61 8.15 -7.35
CA GLU A 11 18.27 9.04 -6.39
C GLU A 11 17.50 10.36 -6.27
N GLY A 12 17.28 10.83 -5.04
CA GLY A 12 16.48 12.03 -4.77
C GLY A 12 14.97 11.78 -4.69
N VAL A 13 14.50 10.55 -4.92
CA VAL A 13 13.10 10.14 -4.73
C VAL A 13 12.96 9.38 -3.39
N ASP A 14 11.84 9.60 -2.69
CA ASP A 14 11.54 8.91 -1.44
C ASP A 14 11.56 7.39 -1.62
N GLN A 15 12.40 6.73 -0.82
CA GLN A 15 12.64 5.30 -0.95
C GLN A 15 11.43 4.49 -0.48
N LEU A 16 10.69 4.99 0.52
CA LEU A 16 9.50 4.32 1.02
C LEU A 16 8.42 4.26 -0.07
N THR A 17 8.20 5.37 -0.78
CA THR A 17 7.24 5.44 -1.89
C THR A 17 7.61 4.46 -3.00
N GLN A 18 8.87 4.44 -3.43
CA GLN A 18 9.34 3.49 -4.44
C GLN A 18 9.15 2.03 -4.01
N TRP A 19 9.43 1.70 -2.75
CA TRP A 19 9.22 0.33 -2.26
C TRP A 19 7.75 -0.04 -2.09
N ARG A 20 6.89 0.90 -1.69
CA ARG A 20 5.44 0.70 -1.65
C ARG A 20 4.88 0.40 -3.04
N GLU A 21 5.29 1.14 -4.07
CA GLU A 21 4.89 0.87 -5.45
C GLU A 21 5.28 -0.54 -5.89
N ARG A 22 6.52 -0.93 -5.60
CA ARG A 22 6.99 -2.27 -5.97
C ARG A 22 6.29 -3.37 -5.17
N CYS A 23 5.84 -3.11 -3.93
CA CYS A 23 5.13 -4.06 -3.07
C CYS A 23 3.60 -4.06 -3.27
N ALA A 24 3.07 -3.21 -4.14
CA ALA A 24 1.63 -3.04 -4.31
C ALA A 24 0.94 -4.30 -4.88
N ASP A 25 1.65 -5.08 -5.69
CA ASP A 25 1.20 -6.35 -6.26
C ASP A 25 0.87 -7.40 -5.18
N HIS A 26 1.56 -7.36 -4.05
CA HIS A 26 1.32 -8.29 -2.93
C HIS A 26 0.02 -8.02 -2.17
N VAL A 27 -0.53 -6.80 -2.29
CA VAL A 27 -1.69 -6.33 -1.54
C VAL A 27 -2.87 -5.96 -2.45
N GLU A 28 -2.88 -6.42 -3.70
CA GLU A 28 -3.94 -6.15 -4.68
C GLU A 28 -5.33 -6.49 -4.14
N ASN A 29 -5.46 -7.63 -3.46
CA ASN A 29 -6.75 -8.05 -2.87
C ASN A 29 -7.24 -7.08 -1.79
N LEU A 30 -6.33 -6.58 -0.95
CA LEU A 30 -6.66 -5.62 0.12
C LEU A 30 -6.99 -4.25 -0.46
N LYS A 31 -6.27 -3.86 -1.51
CA LYS A 31 -6.58 -2.64 -2.27
C LYS A 31 -7.96 -2.72 -2.91
N ALA A 32 -8.30 -3.85 -3.53
CA ALA A 32 -9.61 -4.07 -4.13
C ALA A 32 -10.74 -4.00 -3.07
N ALA A 33 -10.54 -4.60 -1.89
CA ALA A 33 -11.49 -4.51 -0.79
C ALA A 33 -11.68 -3.06 -0.29
N LEU A 34 -10.58 -2.30 -0.18
CA LEU A 34 -10.63 -0.88 0.18
C LEU A 34 -11.37 -0.05 -0.88
N GLU A 35 -11.12 -0.31 -2.17
CA GLU A 35 -11.81 0.36 -3.28
C GLU A 35 -13.32 0.05 -3.28
N GLU A 36 -13.70 -1.22 -3.08
CA GLU A 36 -15.10 -1.63 -2.96
C GLU A 36 -15.81 -0.93 -1.80
N CYS A 37 -15.13 -0.83 -0.65
CA CYS A 37 -15.67 -0.08 0.48
C CYS A 37 -15.85 1.40 0.15
N ASN A 38 -14.85 2.03 -0.47
CA ASN A 38 -14.91 3.44 -0.85
C ASN A 38 -16.07 3.72 -1.81
N ASP A 39 -16.31 2.85 -2.78
CA ASP A 39 -17.44 2.98 -3.72
C ASP A 39 -18.79 2.91 -2.98
N ARG A 40 -18.90 2.02 -1.98
CA ARG A 40 -20.12 1.89 -1.16
C ARG A 40 -20.36 3.10 -0.27
N VAL A 41 -19.31 3.65 0.35
CA VAL A 41 -19.40 4.85 1.19
C VAL A 41 -19.71 6.08 0.36
N ASN A 42 -18.99 6.29 -0.76
CA ASN A 42 -19.19 7.43 -1.64
C ASN A 42 -20.53 7.38 -2.39
N GLY A 43 -21.08 6.18 -2.62
CA GLY A 43 -22.39 5.98 -3.24
C GLY A 43 -23.58 6.30 -2.31
N ARG A 44 -23.35 6.55 -1.02
CA ARG A 44 -24.39 6.85 -0.03
C ARG A 44 -24.31 8.31 0.42
N SER A 45 -25.43 9.01 0.38
CA SER A 45 -25.52 10.41 0.82
C SER A 45 -25.53 10.59 2.35
N ASN A 46 -25.87 9.53 3.09
CA ASN A 46 -25.86 9.54 4.56
C ASN A 46 -25.61 8.12 5.07
N THR A 47 -24.37 7.82 5.44
CA THR A 47 -23.95 6.51 5.96
C THR A 47 -22.97 6.69 7.11
N GLU A 48 -23.09 5.86 8.15
CA GLU A 48 -22.12 5.76 9.25
C GLU A 48 -20.99 4.76 8.95
N GLU A 49 -21.01 4.17 7.76
CA GLU A 49 -20.00 3.23 7.32
C GLU A 49 -18.66 3.94 7.06
N SER A 50 -17.55 3.30 7.47
CA SER A 50 -16.19 3.81 7.33
C SER A 50 -15.27 2.70 6.85
N CYS A 51 -14.40 3.03 5.89
CA CYS A 51 -13.40 2.10 5.31
C CYS A 51 -12.09 2.07 6.09
N HIS A 52 -12.11 2.45 7.38
CA HIS A 52 -10.90 2.56 8.19
C HIS A 52 -10.23 1.20 8.41
N GLN A 53 -11.01 0.12 8.54
CA GLN A 53 -10.46 -1.22 8.72
C GLN A 53 -9.69 -1.67 7.47
N GLU A 54 -10.33 -1.59 6.30
CA GLU A 54 -9.73 -1.95 5.02
C GLU A 54 -8.51 -1.08 4.71
N MET A 55 -8.54 0.20 5.08
CA MET A 55 -7.39 1.11 4.95
C MET A 55 -6.23 0.64 5.82
N MET A 56 -6.48 0.31 7.09
CA MET A 56 -5.43 -0.14 8.00
C MET A 56 -4.85 -1.47 7.57
N ASP A 57 -5.67 -2.42 7.12
CA ASP A 57 -5.21 -3.72 6.63
C ASP A 57 -4.34 -3.56 5.38
N TYR A 58 -4.77 -2.74 4.41
CA TYR A 58 -3.99 -2.43 3.22
C TYR A 58 -2.63 -1.79 3.57
N VAL A 59 -2.62 -0.76 4.41
CA VAL A 59 -1.38 -0.05 4.79
C VAL A 59 -0.46 -0.97 5.57
N HIS A 60 -0.98 -1.74 6.52
CA HIS A 60 -0.19 -2.64 7.34
C HIS A 60 0.58 -3.65 6.48
N HIS A 61 -0.12 -4.39 5.61
CA HIS A 61 0.51 -5.42 4.78
C HIS A 61 1.41 -4.84 3.68
N LEU A 62 1.09 -3.65 3.18
CA LEU A 62 1.96 -2.93 2.25
C LEU A 62 3.29 -2.57 2.94
N ASP A 63 3.21 -2.05 4.16
CA ASP A 63 4.37 -1.60 4.93
C ASP A 63 5.19 -2.76 5.50
N GLU A 64 4.59 -3.91 5.83
CA GLU A 64 5.31 -5.15 6.14
C GLU A 64 6.32 -5.51 5.02
N CYS A 65 5.94 -5.27 3.76
CA CYS A 65 6.80 -5.48 2.61
C CYS A 65 7.79 -4.32 2.39
N ALA A 66 7.31 -3.07 2.41
CA ALA A 66 8.07 -1.91 1.95
C ALA A 66 9.05 -1.37 3.00
N MET A 67 8.64 -1.27 4.27
CA MET A 67 9.40 -0.58 5.31
C MET A 67 10.80 -1.18 5.53
N PRO A 68 10.97 -2.51 5.71
CA PRO A 68 12.30 -3.08 5.94
C PRO A 68 13.27 -2.84 4.77
N LYS A 69 12.75 -2.71 3.54
CA LYS A 69 13.56 -2.45 2.34
C LYS A 69 13.90 -0.98 2.20
N ALA A 70 12.94 -0.10 2.49
CA ALA A 70 13.15 1.35 2.53
C ALA A 70 14.20 1.72 3.58
N PHE A 71 14.08 1.22 4.82
CA PHE A 71 15.08 1.50 5.86
C PHE A 71 16.49 1.02 5.51
N LYS A 72 16.64 -0.08 4.77
CA LYS A 72 17.94 -0.56 4.29
C LYS A 72 18.55 0.31 3.20
N ALA A 73 17.72 1.08 2.49
CA ALA A 73 18.17 1.96 1.42
C ALA A 73 18.55 3.36 1.93
N LEU A 74 18.14 3.73 3.15
CA LEU A 74 18.45 5.03 3.73
C LEU A 74 19.97 5.17 3.94
N LYS A 75 20.50 6.34 3.56
CA LYS A 75 21.91 6.72 3.76
C LYS A 75 22.09 7.43 5.10
#